data_AF-A0A930U1G1-F1
#
_entry.id   AF-A0A930U1G1-F1
#
_cell.length_a   1.000
_cell.length_b   1.000
_cell.length_c   1.000
_cell.angle_alpha   90.00
_cell.angle_beta   90.00
_cell.angle_gamma   90.00
#
_symmetry.space_group_name_H-M   'P 1'
#
loop_
_entity.id
_entity.type
_entity.pdbx_description
1 polymer ?
#
loop_
_entity_poly.entity_id
_entity_poly.type
_entity_poly.pdbx_seq_one_letter_code
_entity_poly.pdbx_strand_id
1 'polypeptide(L)'
;MEPETHTTTPPSETDSPPAEPTALALPSPATPGETPTVSAVDDVFKILTNLWEQVSGYLGQQKQPLTLVSIGVMGILGLILATTTLRVIHAFPLLPSLLELVGFGFALWFSYRYLVMAERRQELANLLKQFRQSILGD
;
A
#
# COMPACT_ATOMS: atom_id res chain seq x y z
N MET A 1 42.58 1.20 -54.85
CA MET A 1 41.46 1.08 -53.91
C MET A 1 40.29 1.77 -54.59
N GLU A 2 39.40 0.97 -55.17
CA GLU A 2 38.14 1.33 -55.84
C GLU A 2 37.09 1.90 -54.84
N PRO A 3 35.89 2.39 -55.25
CA PRO A 3 35.50 3.13 -56.47
C PRO A 3 34.49 4.29 -56.14
N GLU A 4 33.69 4.69 -57.15
CA GLU A 4 32.40 5.42 -57.12
C GLU A 4 32.35 6.95 -57.36
N THR A 5 31.90 7.25 -58.58
CA THR A 5 31.55 8.53 -59.20
C THR A 5 30.36 9.26 -58.57
N HIS A 6 30.40 10.60 -58.69
CA HIS A 6 29.43 11.58 -58.21
C HIS A 6 28.27 11.85 -59.20
N THR A 7 27.06 12.08 -58.64
CA THR A 7 26.03 13.13 -58.97
C THR A 7 25.42 13.24 -60.39
N THR A 8 24.06 13.27 -60.49
CA THR A 8 23.24 14.36 -61.13
C THR A 8 21.75 13.99 -61.35
N THR A 9 20.87 14.67 -60.59
CA THR A 9 19.58 15.39 -60.87
C THR A 9 18.66 15.08 -62.09
N PRO A 10 17.29 15.18 -61.95
CA PRO A 10 16.23 14.82 -62.93
C PRO A 10 15.73 16.00 -63.82
N PRO A 11 14.80 15.78 -64.79
CA PRO A 11 13.39 16.25 -64.67
C PRO A 11 12.35 15.28 -65.30
N SER A 12 11.20 14.96 -64.69
CA SER A 12 9.93 15.72 -64.61
C SER A 12 9.21 15.92 -65.96
N GLU A 13 8.21 15.10 -66.28
CA GLU A 13 6.96 15.59 -66.88
C GLU A 13 5.77 14.65 -66.58
N THR A 14 4.71 15.28 -66.11
CA THR A 14 3.43 14.74 -65.65
C THR A 14 2.50 14.57 -66.85
N ASP A 15 1.88 13.40 -66.98
CA ASP A 15 0.54 13.32 -67.55
C ASP A 15 -0.26 12.25 -66.79
N SER A 16 -1.44 12.62 -66.33
CA SER A 16 -2.38 11.82 -65.53
C SER A 16 -3.76 12.45 -65.73
N PRO A 17 -4.89 11.74 -65.51
CA PRO A 17 -5.25 10.33 -65.68
C PRO A 17 -6.59 10.21 -66.47
N PRO A 18 -7.26 9.03 -66.53
CA PRO A 18 -8.51 8.92 -65.73
C PRO A 18 -8.70 7.59 -64.97
N ALA A 19 -9.38 7.70 -63.81
CA ALA A 19 -9.79 6.68 -62.85
C ALA A 19 -10.72 5.59 -63.45
N GLU A 20 -10.75 4.34 -62.94
CA GLU A 20 -11.49 3.82 -61.75
C GLU A 20 -11.24 2.28 -61.63
N PRO A 21 -11.67 1.54 -60.59
CA PRO A 21 -11.56 1.74 -59.13
C PRO A 21 -10.99 0.48 -58.40
N THR A 22 -10.46 0.70 -57.20
CA THR A 22 -10.48 -0.21 -56.03
C THR A 22 -10.33 -1.74 -56.23
N ALA A 23 -9.12 -2.24 -55.96
CA ALA A 23 -8.93 -3.45 -55.16
C ALA A 23 -7.80 -3.22 -54.16
N LEU A 24 -8.21 -2.93 -52.93
CA LEU A 24 -7.44 -2.71 -51.70
C LEU A 24 -6.19 -3.60 -51.57
N ALA A 25 -5.00 -3.04 -51.77
CA ALA A 25 -3.80 -3.52 -51.07
C ALA A 25 -3.75 -2.77 -49.73
N LEU A 26 -4.35 -3.37 -48.70
CA LEU A 26 -4.23 -2.88 -47.33
C LEU A 26 -2.74 -2.79 -46.96
N PRO A 27 -2.26 -1.71 -46.33
CA PRO A 27 -1.06 -1.80 -45.51
C PRO A 27 -1.29 -2.91 -44.49
N SER A 28 -0.35 -3.85 -44.41
CA SER A 28 -0.35 -4.91 -43.41
C SER A 28 -0.67 -4.28 -42.05
N PRO A 29 -1.75 -4.72 -41.37
CA PRO A 29 -2.03 -4.22 -40.04
C PRO A 29 -0.85 -4.60 -39.17
N ALA A 30 -0.35 -3.63 -38.41
CA ALA A 30 0.45 -3.87 -37.21
C ALA A 30 -0.09 -5.11 -36.49
N THR A 31 0.76 -6.03 -36.05
CA THR A 31 0.33 -7.15 -35.18
C THR A 31 -0.23 -6.58 -33.88
N PRO A 32 -1.55 -6.66 -33.61
CA PRO A 32 -2.14 -6.26 -32.35
C PRO A 32 -2.59 -7.52 -31.59
N GLY A 33 -2.09 -7.69 -30.37
CA GLY A 33 -2.75 -8.52 -29.38
C GLY A 33 -2.15 -9.92 -29.17
N GLU A 34 -1.00 -9.97 -28.50
CA GLU A 34 -0.81 -11.00 -27.48
C GLU A 34 -1.12 -10.32 -26.15
N THR A 35 -2.18 -10.76 -25.46
CA THR A 35 -2.46 -10.34 -24.09
C THR A 35 -1.34 -10.82 -23.18
N PRO A 36 -0.42 -9.97 -22.69
CA PRO A 36 0.66 -10.38 -21.79
C PRO A 36 0.17 -10.40 -20.33
N THR A 37 -1.14 -10.20 -20.10
CA THR A 37 -1.68 -9.91 -18.78
C THR A 37 -1.72 -11.13 -17.85
N VAL A 38 -1.74 -12.35 -18.39
CA VAL A 38 -1.80 -13.58 -17.58
C VAL A 38 -0.40 -14.08 -17.22
N SER A 39 0.52 -14.22 -18.19
CA SER A 39 1.90 -14.67 -17.92
C SER A 39 2.67 -13.71 -17.02
N ALA A 40 2.49 -12.39 -17.19
CA ALA A 40 3.19 -11.40 -16.38
C ALA A 40 2.77 -11.45 -14.90
N VAL A 41 1.50 -11.79 -14.62
CA VAL A 41 1.01 -11.95 -13.24
C VAL A 41 1.66 -13.18 -12.59
N ASP A 42 1.75 -14.30 -13.32
CA ASP A 42 2.42 -15.51 -12.83
C ASP A 42 3.92 -15.30 -12.57
N ASP A 43 4.60 -14.54 -13.43
CA ASP A 43 6.01 -14.19 -13.26
C ASP A 43 6.23 -13.29 -12.03
N VAL A 44 5.35 -12.30 -11.81
CA VAL A 44 5.38 -11.46 -10.60
C VAL A 44 5.11 -12.29 -9.35
N PHE A 45 4.14 -13.22 -9.39
CA PHE A 45 3.89 -14.13 -8.29
C PHE A 45 5.10 -15.01 -8.00
N LYS A 46 5.76 -15.57 -9.01
CA LYS A 46 6.99 -16.36 -8.83
C LYS A 46 8.14 -15.57 -8.21
N ILE A 47 8.34 -14.32 -8.65
CA ILE A 47 9.34 -13.44 -8.06
C ILE A 47 8.99 -13.16 -6.60
N LEU A 48 7.72 -12.88 -6.30
CA LEU A 48 7.25 -12.61 -4.94
C LEU A 48 7.40 -13.83 -4.03
N THR A 49 7.07 -15.03 -4.50
CA THR A 49 7.23 -16.27 -3.72
C THR A 49 8.69 -16.60 -3.49
N ASN A 50 9.55 -16.46 -4.50
CA ASN A 50 10.98 -16.71 -4.37
C ASN A 50 11.63 -15.73 -3.37
N LEU A 51 11.27 -14.44 -3.45
CA LEU A 51 11.72 -13.44 -2.49
C LEU A 51 11.18 -13.73 -1.09
N TRP A 52 9.92 -14.12 -0.96
CA TRP A 52 9.32 -14.49 0.32
C TRP A 52 10.01 -15.70 0.95
N GLU A 53 10.27 -16.75 0.16
CA GLU A 53 10.94 -17.97 0.59
C GLU A 53 12.37 -17.68 1.04
N GLN A 54 13.11 -16.88 0.27
CA GLN A 54 14.45 -16.42 0.61
C GLN A 54 14.46 -15.61 1.92
N VAL A 55 13.58 -14.62 2.06
CA VAL A 55 13.42 -13.82 3.28
C VAL A 55 13.05 -14.71 4.47
N SER A 56 12.07 -15.60 4.31
CA SER A 56 11.64 -16.53 5.36
C SER A 56 12.76 -17.47 5.81
N GLY A 57 13.64 -17.90 4.90
CA GLY A 57 14.81 -18.73 5.19
C GLY A 57 15.85 -18.00 6.04
N TYR A 58 16.13 -16.72 5.73
CA TYR A 58 17.01 -15.87 6.55
C TYR A 58 16.40 -15.56 7.91
N LEU A 59 15.08 -15.33 7.96
CA LEU A 59 14.33 -15.06 9.18
C LEU A 59 14.22 -16.30 10.10
N GLY A 60 14.09 -17.50 9.52
CA GLY A 60 13.97 -18.75 10.26
C GLY A 60 15.22 -19.14 11.07
N GLN A 61 16.41 -18.74 10.58
CA GLN A 61 17.72 -19.10 11.16
C GLN A 61 18.11 -18.21 12.36
N GLN A 62 17.74 -16.92 12.36
CA GLN A 62 18.12 -15.97 13.42
C GLN A 62 16.96 -15.63 14.38
N LYS A 63 16.66 -16.54 15.32
CA LYS A 63 15.49 -16.43 16.21
C LYS A 63 15.52 -15.22 17.16
N GLN A 64 16.67 -14.83 17.70
CA GLN A 64 16.76 -13.81 18.76
C GLN A 64 16.75 -12.35 18.25
N PRO A 65 17.61 -11.92 17.31
CA PRO A 65 17.59 -10.54 16.82
C PRO A 65 16.34 -10.25 15.99
N LEU A 66 15.75 -11.28 15.37
CA LEU A 66 14.55 -11.10 14.54
C LEU A 66 13.32 -10.71 15.35
N THR A 67 13.13 -11.26 16.55
CA THR A 67 12.00 -10.86 17.40
C THR A 67 12.07 -9.38 17.75
N LEU A 68 13.25 -8.86 18.06
CA LEU A 68 13.40 -7.44 18.39
C LEU A 68 13.19 -6.54 17.16
N VAL A 69 13.73 -6.94 16.01
CA VAL A 69 13.51 -6.20 14.75
C VAL A 69 12.05 -6.27 14.32
N SER A 70 11.36 -7.40 14.45
CA SER A 70 9.96 -7.54 14.07
C SER A 70 9.04 -6.73 14.97
N ILE A 71 9.31 -6.67 16.28
CA ILE A 71 8.62 -5.78 17.21
C ILE A 71 8.90 -4.30 16.88
N GLY A 72 10.13 -3.95 16.52
CA GLY A 72 10.47 -2.59 16.07
C GLY A 72 9.70 -2.20 14.80
N VAL A 73 9.71 -3.08 13.79
CA VAL A 73 8.97 -2.87 12.53
C VAL A 73 7.47 -2.80 12.77
N MET A 74 6.90 -3.68 13.61
CA MET A 74 5.48 -3.63 13.96
C MET A 74 5.12 -2.39 14.77
N GLY A 75 5.99 -1.95 15.67
CA GLY A 75 5.82 -0.70 16.40
C GLY A 75 5.77 0.51 15.46
N ILE A 76 6.69 0.55 14.49
CA ILE A 76 6.72 1.61 13.46
C ILE A 76 5.47 1.54 12.57
N LEU A 77 5.06 0.35 12.11
CA LEU A 77 3.84 0.17 11.34
C LEU A 77 2.60 0.62 12.12
N GLY A 78 2.52 0.23 13.39
CA GLY A 78 1.46 0.65 14.29
C GLY A 78 1.44 2.16 14.46
N LEU A 79 2.60 2.81 14.58
CA LEU A 79 2.71 4.26 14.67
C LEU A 79 2.28 4.95 13.36
N ILE A 80 2.67 4.42 12.20
CA ILE A 80 2.22 4.93 10.89
C ILE A 80 0.71 4.80 10.77
N LEU A 81 0.14 3.67 11.18
CA LEU A 81 -1.29 3.44 11.09
C LEU A 81 -2.07 4.33 12.06
N ALA A 82 -1.58 4.47 13.29
CA ALA A 82 -2.14 5.37 14.30
C ALA A 82 -2.10 6.83 13.82
N THR A 83 -0.95 7.30 13.33
CA THR A 83 -0.80 8.67 12.82
C THR A 83 -1.62 8.93 11.56
N THR A 84 -1.74 7.94 10.67
CA THR A 84 -2.59 8.03 9.46
C THR A 84 -4.06 8.11 9.84
N THR A 85 -4.51 7.25 10.76
CA THR A 85 -5.87 7.26 11.28
C THR A 85 -6.17 8.60 11.94
N LEU A 86 -5.25 9.11 12.76
CA LEU A 86 -5.38 10.40 13.43
C LEU A 86 -5.46 11.55 12.41
N ARG A 87 -4.68 11.49 11.32
CA ARG A 87 -4.74 12.47 10.23
C ARG A 87 -6.10 12.48 9.53
N VAL A 88 -6.68 11.30 9.28
CA VAL A 88 -8.04 11.19 8.72
C VAL A 88 -9.08 11.76 9.68
N ILE A 89 -8.96 11.45 10.97
CA ILE A 89 -9.86 11.97 12.01
C ILE A 89 -9.77 13.50 12.11
N HIS A 90 -8.57 14.07 12.10
CA HIS A 90 -8.35 15.52 12.11
C HIS A 90 -8.82 16.20 10.81
N ALA A 91 -8.88 15.48 9.69
CA ALA A 91 -9.46 16.00 8.45
C ALA A 91 -10.98 16.20 8.54
N PHE A 92 -11.65 15.54 9.49
CA PHE A 92 -13.04 15.82 9.81
C PHE A 92 -13.13 16.91 10.90
N PRO A 93 -13.60 18.12 10.59
CA PRO A 93 -13.56 19.26 11.51
C PRO A 93 -14.38 19.08 12.80
N LEU A 94 -15.31 18.11 12.84
CA LEU A 94 -16.19 17.89 13.99
C LEU A 94 -15.73 16.76 14.93
N LEU A 95 -14.94 15.80 14.44
CA LEU A 95 -14.55 14.64 15.25
C LEU A 95 -13.67 15.02 16.45
N PRO A 96 -12.65 15.90 16.33
CA PRO A 96 -11.84 16.30 17.48
C PRO A 96 -12.69 16.89 18.61
N SER A 97 -13.60 17.81 18.30
CA SER A 97 -14.51 18.42 19.29
C SER A 97 -15.52 17.43 19.86
N LEU A 98 -16.00 16.47 19.06
CA LEU A 98 -16.90 15.42 19.54
C LEU A 98 -16.16 14.44 20.47
N LEU A 99 -14.94 14.01 20.12
CA LEU A 99 -14.13 13.15 20.98
C LEU A 99 -13.72 13.86 22.27
N GLU A 100 -13.44 15.16 22.20
CA GLU A 100 -13.19 15.99 23.38
C GLU A 100 -14.44 16.09 24.27
N LEU A 101 -15.61 16.36 23.69
CA LEU A 101 -16.87 16.43 24.44
C LEU A 101 -17.26 15.07 25.03
N VAL A 102 -17.12 13.98 24.28
CA VAL A 102 -17.37 12.62 24.75
C VAL A 102 -16.35 12.22 25.81
N GLY A 103 -15.07 12.53 25.63
CA GLY A 103 -14.01 12.28 26.59
C GLY A 103 -14.23 13.05 27.89
N PHE A 104 -14.59 14.32 27.80
CA PHE A 104 -14.92 15.15 28.95
C PHE A 104 -16.18 14.68 29.65
N GLY A 105 -17.26 14.41 28.90
CA GLY A 105 -18.51 13.89 29.44
C GLY A 105 -18.31 12.53 30.12
N PHE A 106 -17.54 11.64 29.50
CA PHE A 106 -17.19 10.35 30.09
C PHE A 106 -16.29 10.52 31.30
N ALA A 107 -15.31 11.42 31.29
CA ALA A 107 -14.45 11.68 32.44
C ALA A 107 -15.24 12.21 33.64
N LEU A 108 -16.18 13.14 33.41
CA LEU A 108 -17.07 13.66 34.44
C LEU A 108 -17.99 12.56 34.98
N TRP A 109 -18.63 11.80 34.08
CA TRP A 109 -19.51 10.69 34.45
C TRP A 109 -18.75 9.60 35.22
N PHE A 110 -17.59 9.17 34.72
CA PHE A 110 -16.74 8.16 35.34
C PHE A 110 -16.23 8.62 36.71
N SER A 111 -15.77 9.88 36.81
CA SER A 111 -15.32 10.45 38.07
C SER A 111 -16.45 10.49 39.10
N TYR A 112 -17.63 10.99 38.72
CA TYR A 112 -18.78 10.99 39.62
C TYR A 112 -19.20 9.56 40.00
N ARG A 113 -19.28 8.66 39.03
CA ARG A 113 -19.83 7.31 39.19
C ARG A 113 -18.91 6.37 39.97
N TYR A 114 -17.60 6.48 39.78
CA TYR A 114 -16.62 5.54 40.32
C TYR A 114 -15.62 6.16 41.28
N LEU A 115 -15.32 7.47 41.17
CA LEU A 115 -14.42 8.16 42.09
C LEU A 115 -15.15 8.88 43.22
N VAL A 116 -16.46 9.16 43.19
CA VAL A 116 -17.17 9.76 44.34
C VAL A 116 -17.82 8.67 45.21
N MET A 117 -18.40 7.64 44.58
CA MET A 117 -19.05 6.55 45.29
C MET A 117 -18.06 5.56 45.90
N ALA A 118 -18.05 5.48 47.24
CA ALA A 118 -17.11 4.66 48.00
C ALA A 118 -17.14 3.16 47.60
N GLU A 119 -18.32 2.59 47.38
CA GLU A 119 -18.47 1.19 46.95
C GLU A 119 -17.80 0.93 45.59
N ARG A 120 -17.89 1.90 44.67
CA ARG A 120 -17.37 1.79 43.30
C ARG A 120 -15.86 2.04 43.24
N ARG A 121 -15.31 2.80 44.18
CA ARG A 121 -13.86 2.94 44.36
C ARG A 121 -13.22 1.60 44.71
N GLN A 122 -13.83 0.82 45.59
CA GLN A 122 -13.32 -0.50 45.97
C GLN A 122 -13.38 -1.49 44.81
N GLU A 123 -14.48 -1.48 44.06
CA GLU A 123 -14.63 -2.29 42.84
C GLU A 123 -13.54 -1.95 41.81
N LEU A 124 -13.31 -0.67 41.52
CA LEU A 124 -12.22 -0.21 40.64
C LEU A 124 -10.83 -0.62 41.17
N ALA A 125 -10.55 -0.42 42.45
CA ALA A 125 -9.26 -0.75 43.03
C ALA A 125 -8.98 -2.25 42.93
N ASN A 126 -10.01 -3.08 43.14
CA ASN A 126 -9.89 -4.53 43.04
C ASN A 126 -9.71 -4.99 41.58
N LEU A 127 -10.45 -4.40 40.64
CA LEU A 127 -10.26 -4.62 39.20
C LEU A 127 -8.85 -4.24 38.74
N LEU A 128 -8.34 -3.10 39.21
CA LEU A 128 -7.00 -2.64 38.86
C LEU A 128 -5.91 -3.55 39.45
N LYS A 129 -6.12 -4.05 40.67
CA LYS A 129 -5.23 -5.05 41.31
C LYS A 129 -5.20 -6.34 40.49
N GLN A 130 -6.36 -6.87 40.10
CA GLN A 130 -6.45 -8.08 39.27
C GLN A 130 -5.81 -7.89 37.91
N PHE A 131 -6.06 -6.76 37.24
CA PHE A 131 -5.47 -6.45 35.94
C PHE A 131 -3.94 -6.36 36.01
N ARG A 132 -3.41 -5.69 37.04
CA ARG A 132 -1.96 -5.61 37.27
C ARG A 132 -1.36 -6.99 37.47
N GLN A 133 -1.97 -7.83 38.31
CA GLN A 133 -1.50 -9.18 38.59
C GLN A 133 -1.56 -10.07 37.34
N SER A 134 -2.54 -9.85 36.46
CA SER A 134 -2.65 -10.56 35.17
C SER A 134 -1.56 -10.18 34.16
N ILE A 135 -1.02 -8.95 34.19
CA ILE A 135 0.01 -8.50 33.25
C ILE A 135 1.42 -8.75 33.78
N LEU A 136 1.64 -8.49 35.07
CA LEU A 136 2.97 -8.59 35.67
C LEU A 136 3.28 -10.00 36.17
N GLY A 137 2.27 -10.87 36.34
CA GLY A 137 2.40 -12.02 37.24
C GLY A 137 2.52 -11.54 38.69
N ASP A 138 2.37 -12.45 39.66
CA ASP A 138 2.58 -12.12 41.09
C ASP A 138 3.98 -11.54 41.35
#